data_AF-A0A0H4TCD3-F1
#
_entry.id   AF-A0A0H4TCD3-F1
#
_cell.length_a   1.000
_cell.length_b   1.000
_cell.length_c   1.000
_cell.angle_alpha   90.00
_cell.angle_beta   90.00
_cell.angle_gamma   90.00
#
_symmetry.space_group_name_H-M   'P 1'
#
loop_
_entity.id
_entity.type
_entity.pdbx_description
1 polymer ?
#
loop_
_entity_poly.entity_id
_entity_poly.type
_entity_poly.pdbx_seq_one_letter_code
_entity_poly.pdbx_strand_id
1 'polypeptide(L)'
;MLNFTVSGKLILIIFLAIFLVHGWATLSAAYFYYWWLDLVLHGAGGLWVGMTALYLIRNENFSPIIIFWLVFGSAAIVGLFWEFFEFALAHLPGELSKFGFIQQGIEDVLSDLLSDLIGGIIAFSLFRTQQKNYNNKQ
;
A
#
# COMPACT_ATOMS: atom_id res chain seq x y z
N MET A 1 25.93 0.82 -9.91
CA MET A 1 24.75 1.66 -9.62
C MET A 1 23.54 0.87 -10.05
N LEU A 2 22.67 0.49 -9.10
CA LEU A 2 21.40 -0.14 -9.40
C LEU A 2 20.58 0.84 -10.23
N ASN A 3 20.50 0.62 -11.56
CA ASN A 3 19.51 1.27 -12.40
C ASN A 3 18.16 0.65 -12.05
N PHE A 4 17.64 1.03 -10.89
CA PHE A 4 16.49 0.38 -10.29
C PHE A 4 15.21 0.79 -11.03
N THR A 5 14.51 -0.20 -11.54
CA THR A 5 13.39 -0.14 -12.49
C THR A 5 12.04 0.27 -11.89
N VAL A 6 12.00 0.64 -10.60
CA VAL A 6 10.81 1.29 -10.04
C VAL A 6 10.81 2.74 -10.52
N SER A 7 10.16 2.94 -11.67
CA SER A 7 9.95 4.26 -12.26
C SER A 7 9.04 5.09 -11.36
N GLY A 8 9.44 6.32 -11.05
CA GLY A 8 8.56 7.29 -10.38
C GLY A 8 7.23 7.48 -11.14
N LYS A 9 7.22 7.31 -12.48
CA LYS A 9 5.97 7.33 -13.27
C LYS A 9 5.06 6.16 -12.92
N LEU A 10 5.61 4.95 -12.72
CA LEU A 10 4.82 3.78 -12.35
C LEU A 10 4.23 3.95 -10.94
N ILE A 11 5.02 4.44 -9.98
CA ILE A 11 4.55 4.77 -8.63
C ILE A 11 3.39 5.78 -8.71
N LEU A 12 3.53 6.83 -9.51
CA LEU A 12 2.48 7.84 -9.68
C LEU A 12 1.22 7.26 -10.34
N ILE A 13 1.36 6.40 -11.35
CA ILE A 13 0.20 5.76 -11.99
C ILE A 13 -0.55 4.86 -11.01
N ILE A 14 0.16 4.06 -10.21
CA ILE A 14 -0.45 3.20 -9.19
C ILE A 14 -1.16 4.07 -8.13
N PHE A 15 -0.51 5.15 -7.66
CA PHE A 15 -1.12 6.10 -6.73
C PHE A 15 -2.43 6.67 -7.29
N LEU A 16 -2.40 7.17 -8.52
CA LEU A 16 -3.58 7.76 -9.15
C LEU A 16 -4.69 6.72 -9.34
N ALA A 17 -4.35 5.48 -9.69
CA ALA A 17 -5.33 4.40 -9.79
C ALA A 17 -6.00 4.12 -8.44
N ILE A 18 -5.21 3.97 -7.37
CA ILE A 18 -5.74 3.78 -6.00
C ILE A 18 -6.64 4.95 -5.61
N PHE A 19 -6.15 6.19 -5.79
CA PHE A 19 -6.90 7.40 -5.43
C PHE A 19 -8.22 7.52 -6.18
N LEU A 20 -8.23 7.26 -7.50
CA LEU A 20 -9.44 7.33 -8.31
C LEU A 20 -10.45 6.23 -7.94
N VAL A 21 -9.98 5.00 -7.70
CA VAL A 21 -10.87 3.88 -7.33
C VAL A 21 -11.44 4.08 -5.93
N HIS A 22 -10.61 4.46 -4.95
CA HIS A 22 -11.06 4.78 -3.60
C HIS A 22 -12.05 5.95 -3.60
N GLY A 23 -11.75 7.03 -4.33
CA GLY A 23 -12.64 8.19 -4.46
C GLY A 23 -13.99 7.83 -5.08
N TRP A 24 -13.99 7.04 -6.16
CA TRP A 24 -15.21 6.51 -6.76
C TRP A 24 -15.99 5.65 -5.76
N ALA A 25 -15.33 4.68 -5.12
CA ALA A 25 -15.95 3.75 -4.21
C ALA A 25 -16.60 4.45 -3.00
N THR A 26 -15.94 5.48 -2.49
CA THR A 26 -16.46 6.34 -1.42
C THR A 26 -17.69 7.12 -1.87
N LEU A 27 -17.60 7.82 -3.01
CA LEU A 27 -18.68 8.71 -3.49
C LEU A 27 -19.93 7.93 -3.93
N SER A 28 -19.78 6.69 -4.39
CA SER A 28 -20.91 5.86 -4.82
C SER A 28 -21.37 4.84 -3.78
N ALA A 29 -20.79 4.86 -2.56
CA ALA A 29 -21.00 3.83 -1.55
C ALA A 29 -20.70 2.39 -2.05
N ALA A 30 -19.77 2.23 -3.00
CA ALA A 30 -19.44 0.93 -3.60
C ALA A 30 -18.93 -0.08 -2.56
N TYR A 31 -18.26 0.40 -1.51
CA TYR A 31 -17.76 -0.44 -0.41
C TYR A 31 -18.86 -1.24 0.30
N PHE A 32 -20.10 -0.73 0.33
CA PHE A 32 -21.24 -1.47 0.87
C PHE A 32 -21.61 -2.70 0.03
N TYR A 33 -21.40 -2.62 -1.29
CA TYR A 33 -21.77 -3.69 -2.23
C TYR A 33 -20.59 -4.61 -2.54
N TYR A 34 -19.36 -4.08 -2.48
CA TYR A 34 -18.12 -4.75 -2.84
C TYR A 34 -17.10 -4.63 -1.70
N TRP A 35 -17.38 -5.25 -0.56
CA TRP A 35 -16.52 -5.22 0.63
C TRP A 35 -15.06 -5.63 0.33
N TRP A 36 -14.86 -6.61 -0.56
CA TRP A 36 -13.52 -7.10 -0.93
C TRP A 36 -12.67 -6.05 -1.67
N LEU A 37 -13.29 -4.99 -2.18
CA LEU A 37 -12.58 -3.90 -2.86
C LEU A 37 -11.60 -3.21 -1.92
N ASP A 38 -11.95 -3.14 -0.63
CA ASP A 38 -11.12 -2.49 0.38
C ASP A 38 -9.82 -3.25 0.64
N LEU A 39 -9.95 -4.57 0.85
CA LEU A 39 -8.81 -5.47 0.95
C LEU A 39 -7.88 -5.38 -0.28
N VAL A 40 -8.45 -5.25 -1.49
CA VAL A 40 -7.66 -5.08 -2.72
C VAL A 40 -6.95 -3.72 -2.76
N LEU A 41 -7.59 -2.65 -2.30
CA LEU A 41 -7.00 -1.33 -2.22
C LEU A 41 -5.91 -1.24 -1.17
N HIS A 42 -6.06 -1.90 -0.01
CA HIS A 42 -4.98 -2.08 0.97
C HIS A 42 -3.80 -2.83 0.38
N GLY A 43 -4.05 -3.96 -0.30
CA GLY A 43 -2.99 -4.70 -0.98
C GLY A 43 -2.24 -3.85 -2.02
N ALA A 44 -2.97 -3.03 -2.79
CA ALA A 44 -2.38 -2.08 -3.73
C ALA A 44 -1.64 -0.93 -3.01
N GLY A 45 -2.17 -0.45 -1.89
CA GLY A 45 -1.58 0.56 -1.02
C GLY A 45 -0.25 0.10 -0.44
N GLY A 46 -0.20 -1.07 0.19
CA GLY A 46 1.02 -1.71 0.67
C GLY A 46 2.06 -1.92 -0.43
N LEU A 47 1.64 -2.36 -1.62
CA LEU A 47 2.52 -2.48 -2.79
C LEU A 47 3.09 -1.11 -3.18
N TRP A 48 2.25 -0.09 -3.25
CA TRP A 48 2.64 1.27 -3.61
C TRP A 48 3.61 1.87 -2.59
N VAL A 49 3.34 1.73 -1.29
CA VAL A 49 4.23 2.16 -0.21
C VAL A 49 5.57 1.43 -0.31
N GLY A 50 5.55 0.11 -0.50
CA GLY A 50 6.77 -0.69 -0.64
C GLY A 50 7.62 -0.28 -1.84
N MET A 51 6.99 -0.03 -2.99
CA MET A 51 7.67 0.50 -4.19
C MET A 51 8.24 1.90 -3.95
N THR A 52 7.52 2.75 -3.23
CA THR A 52 7.97 4.10 -2.85
C THR A 52 9.17 4.03 -1.93
N ALA A 53 9.15 3.18 -0.90
CA ALA A 53 10.27 2.96 0.00
C ALA A 53 11.52 2.51 -0.78
N LEU A 54 11.38 1.52 -1.68
CA LEU A 54 12.46 1.07 -2.56
C LEU A 54 12.99 2.18 -3.47
N TYR A 55 12.11 3.00 -4.03
CA TYR A 55 12.49 4.14 -4.84
C TYR A 55 13.31 5.16 -4.04
N LEU A 56 12.91 5.48 -2.81
CA LEU A 56 13.64 6.43 -1.96
C LEU A 56 15.04 5.95 -1.61
N ILE A 57 15.22 4.65 -1.34
CA ILE A 57 16.52 4.08 -0.95
C ILE A 57 17.33 3.54 -2.14
N ARG A 58 16.91 3.76 -3.39
CA ARG A 58 17.50 3.12 -4.59
C ARG A 58 18.99 3.38 -4.80
N ASN A 59 19.53 4.46 -4.22
CA ASN A 59 20.93 4.83 -4.32
C ASN A 59 21.76 4.37 -3.12
N GLU A 60 21.11 3.82 -2.09
CA GLU A 60 21.75 3.35 -0.86
C GLU A 60 22.20 1.90 -1.01
N ASN A 61 23.32 1.55 -0.35
CA ASN A 61 23.86 0.20 -0.36
C ASN A 61 23.47 -0.56 0.90
N PHE A 62 22.19 -0.90 1.02
CA PHE A 62 21.67 -1.70 2.12
C PHE A 62 21.70 -3.20 1.81
N SER A 63 21.88 -4.00 2.86
CA SER A 63 21.74 -5.46 2.74
C SER A 63 20.28 -5.83 2.44
N PRO A 64 20.01 -6.96 1.76
CA PRO A 64 18.63 -7.37 1.43
C PRO A 64 17.70 -7.49 2.64
N ILE A 65 18.23 -7.85 3.81
CA ILE A 65 17.45 -7.95 5.05
C ILE A 65 17.03 -6.56 5.58
N ILE A 66 17.90 -5.56 5.48
CA ILE A 66 17.56 -4.18 5.83
C ILE A 66 16.49 -3.65 4.86
N ILE A 67 16.66 -3.90 3.56
CA ILE A 67 15.68 -3.50 2.55
C ILE A 67 14.31 -4.13 2.82
N PHE A 68 14.27 -5.43 3.16
CA PHE A 68 13.04 -6.11 3.52
C PHE A 68 12.32 -5.41 4.68
N TRP A 69 13.02 -5.16 5.78
CA TRP A 69 12.41 -4.52 6.95
C TRP A 69 12.02 -3.07 6.70
N LEU A 70 12.76 -2.32 5.88
CA LEU A 70 12.36 -0.97 5.48
C LEU A 70 11.05 -1.00 4.66
N VAL A 71 10.94 -1.91 3.70
CA VAL A 71 9.73 -2.06 2.87
C VAL A 71 8.54 -2.54 3.70
N PHE A 72 8.73 -3.63 4.43
CA PHE A 72 7.70 -4.24 5.27
C PHE A 72 7.23 -3.29 6.38
N GLY A 73 8.17 -2.65 7.07
CA GLY A 73 7.88 -1.67 8.12
C GLY A 73 7.20 -0.41 7.59
N SER A 74 7.57 0.06 6.39
CA SER A 74 6.89 1.21 5.77
C SER A 74 5.44 0.87 5.45
N ALA A 75 5.17 -0.31 4.85
CA ALA A 75 3.81 -0.76 4.57
C ALA A 75 2.98 -0.89 5.86
N ALA A 76 3.56 -1.48 6.91
CA ALA A 76 2.89 -1.62 8.21
C ALA A 76 2.52 -0.27 8.84
N ILE A 77 3.46 0.69 8.85
CA ILE A 77 3.25 2.00 9.48
C ILE A 77 2.22 2.82 8.70
N VAL A 78 2.31 2.84 7.37
CA VAL A 78 1.36 3.60 6.55
C VAL A 78 -0.03 2.97 6.60
N GLY A 79 -0.14 1.63 6.52
CA GLY A 79 -1.40 0.92 6.71
C GLY A 79 -2.03 1.23 8.06
N LEU A 80 -1.26 1.17 9.15
CA LEU A 80 -1.75 1.54 10.48
C LEU A 80 -2.25 3.00 10.55
N PHE A 81 -1.57 3.95 9.91
CA PHE A 81 -2.05 5.32 9.85
C PHE A 81 -3.31 5.47 8.98
N TRP A 82 -3.48 4.64 7.97
CA TRP A 82 -4.71 4.58 7.17
C TRP A 82 -5.89 4.10 8.03
N GLU A 83 -5.71 3.02 8.80
CA GLU A 83 -6.72 2.54 9.76
C GLU A 83 -7.13 3.61 10.78
N PHE A 84 -6.16 4.37 11.30
CA PHE A 84 -6.46 5.50 12.18
C PHE A 84 -7.21 6.63 11.47
N PHE A 85 -6.90 6.88 10.19
CA PHE A 85 -7.61 7.85 9.38
C PHE A 85 -9.06 7.44 9.17
N GLU A 86 -9.33 6.17 8.84
CA GLU A 86 -10.68 5.65 8.69
C GLU A 86 -11.47 5.66 9.99
N PHE A 87 -10.84 5.22 11.09
CA PHE A 87 -11.41 5.33 12.42
C PHE A 87 -11.81 6.79 12.74
N ALA A 88 -10.93 7.75 12.45
CA ALA A 88 -11.21 9.16 12.69
C ALA A 88 -12.39 9.66 11.86
N LEU A 89 -12.48 9.29 10.57
CA LEU A 89 -13.60 9.66 9.69
C LEU A 89 -14.94 9.08 10.18
N ALA A 90 -14.95 7.83 10.65
CA ALA A 90 -16.14 7.19 11.20
C ALA A 90 -16.70 7.91 12.44
N HIS A 91 -15.85 8.61 13.19
CA HIS A 91 -16.23 9.32 14.42
C HIS A 91 -16.49 10.82 14.23
N LEU A 92 -16.44 11.34 12.99
CA LEU A 92 -16.81 12.74 12.72
C LEU A 92 -18.33 12.96 12.84
N PRO A 93 -18.78 14.14 13.33
CA PRO A 93 -20.21 14.41 13.49
C PRO A 93 -20.94 14.69 12.16
N GLY A 94 -22.22 14.34 12.12
CA GLY A 94 -23.15 14.72 11.04
C GLY A 94 -22.98 13.92 9.75
N GLU A 95 -23.26 14.56 8.61
CA GLU A 95 -23.15 13.94 7.27
C GLU A 95 -21.71 13.51 6.91
N LEU A 96 -20.70 13.98 7.66
CA LEU A 96 -19.31 13.59 7.47
C LEU A 96 -19.03 12.15 7.90
N SER A 97 -19.79 11.58 8.85
CA SER A 97 -19.66 10.16 9.23
C SER A 97 -20.11 9.21 8.12
N LYS A 98 -20.89 9.70 7.14
CA LYS A 98 -21.29 8.90 5.97
C LYS A 98 -20.13 8.63 5.02
N PHE A 99 -19.06 9.41 5.11
CA PHE A 99 -17.77 9.13 4.47
C PHE A 99 -16.87 8.25 5.35
N GLY A 100 -17.22 8.07 6.62
CA GLY A 100 -16.64 7.02 7.44
C GLY A 100 -17.05 5.68 6.86
N PHE A 101 -16.06 4.91 6.42
CA PHE A 101 -16.28 3.54 6.02
C PHE A 101 -16.85 2.78 7.22
N ILE A 102 -17.72 1.80 6.96
CA ILE A 102 -18.18 0.92 8.02
C ILE A 102 -16.95 0.13 8.46
N GLN A 103 -16.25 0.64 9.45
CA GLN A 103 -15.23 -0.10 10.15
C GLN A 103 -15.90 -1.33 10.74
N GLN A 104 -15.67 -2.51 10.16
CA GLN A 104 -16.38 -3.74 10.55
C GLN A 104 -15.81 -4.36 11.84
N GLY A 105 -15.24 -3.53 12.71
CA GLY A 105 -14.58 -3.94 13.94
C GLY A 105 -13.11 -4.34 13.72
N ILE A 106 -12.55 -5.06 14.69
CA ILE A 106 -11.13 -5.40 14.69
C ILE A 106 -10.73 -6.40 13.60
N GLU A 107 -11.67 -7.19 13.09
CA GLU A 107 -11.41 -8.18 12.03
C GLU A 107 -11.04 -7.50 10.71
N ASP A 108 -11.73 -6.41 10.39
CA ASP A 108 -11.52 -5.53 9.22
C ASP A 108 -10.09 -4.99 9.24
N VAL A 109 -9.77 -4.24 10.30
CA VAL A 109 -8.44 -3.65 10.59
C VAL A 109 -7.32 -4.68 10.45
N LEU A 110 -7.51 -5.88 11.00
CA LEU A 110 -6.49 -6.93 10.92
C LEU A 110 -6.34 -7.49 9.50
N SER A 111 -7.44 -7.60 8.75
CA SER A 111 -7.42 -8.06 7.37
C SER A 111 -6.78 -7.04 6.42
N ASP A 112 -7.04 -5.75 6.66
CA ASP A 112 -6.50 -4.63 5.89
C ASP A 112 -5.00 -4.46 6.14
N LEU A 113 -4.57 -4.47 7.41
CA LEU A 113 -3.16 -4.50 7.76
C LEU A 113 -2.45 -5.72 7.17
N LEU A 114 -3.06 -6.90 7.19
CA LEU A 114 -2.48 -8.09 6.57
C LEU A 114 -2.33 -7.89 5.06
N SER A 115 -3.32 -7.28 4.40
CA SER A 115 -3.27 -6.99 2.96
C SER A 115 -2.18 -5.98 2.62
N ASP A 116 -2.02 -4.91 3.40
CA ASP A 116 -0.92 -3.95 3.27
C ASP A 116 0.44 -4.66 3.34
N LEU A 117 0.62 -5.55 4.32
CA LEU A 117 1.86 -6.31 4.47
C LEU A 117 2.11 -7.24 3.27
N ILE A 118 1.08 -7.90 2.75
CA ILE A 118 1.18 -8.72 1.53
C ILE A 118 1.62 -7.85 0.34
N GLY A 119 1.03 -6.66 0.18
CA GLY A 119 1.44 -5.69 -0.83
C GLY A 119 2.92 -5.32 -0.72
N GLY A 120 3.39 -5.00 0.48
CA GLY A 120 4.80 -4.71 0.75
C GLY A 120 5.74 -5.89 0.42
N ILE A 121 5.35 -7.13 0.77
CA ILE A 121 6.10 -8.35 0.45
C ILE A 121 6.20 -8.54 -1.07
N ILE A 122 5.11 -8.27 -1.81
CA ILE A 122 5.10 -8.33 -3.27
C ILE A 122 6.10 -7.30 -3.84
N ALA A 123 6.10 -6.06 -3.33
CA ALA A 123 7.05 -5.03 -3.75
C ALA A 123 8.51 -5.51 -3.58
N PHE A 124 8.83 -6.07 -2.41
CA PHE A 124 10.17 -6.61 -2.14
C PHE A 124 10.52 -7.81 -3.04
N SER A 125 9.57 -8.71 -3.30
CA SER A 125 9.80 -9.89 -4.14
C SER A 125 10.08 -9.52 -5.60
N LEU A 126 9.36 -8.52 -6.12
CA LEU A 126 9.61 -7.95 -7.45
C LEU A 126 11.00 -7.33 -7.53
N PHE A 127 11.42 -6.58 -6.49
CA PHE A 127 12.77 -6.05 -6.37
C PHE A 127 13.84 -7.15 -6.46
N ARG A 128 13.72 -8.20 -5.63
CA ARG A 128 14.69 -9.30 -5.57
C ARG A 128 14.82 -10.05 -6.89
N THR A 129 13.70 -10.29 -7.56
CA THR A 129 13.67 -10.97 -8.86
C THR A 129 14.40 -10.15 -9.93
N GLN A 130 14.16 -8.83 -9.97
CA GLN A 130 14.85 -7.93 -10.90
C GLN A 130 16.34 -7.84 -10.61
N GLN A 131 16.73 -7.73 -9.34
CA GLN A 131 18.14 -7.69 -8.92
C GLN A 131 18.90 -8.96 -9.35
N LYS A 132 18.30 -10.14 -9.16
CA LYS A 132 18.88 -11.41 -9.59
C LYS A 132 19.06 -11.48 -11.11
N ASN A 133 18.05 -11.07 -11.87
CA ASN A 133 18.09 -11.06 -13.33
C ASN A 133 19.15 -10.10 -13.90
N TYR A 134 19.40 -8.98 -13.23
CA TYR A 134 20.47 -8.05 -13.60
C TYR A 134 21.85 -8.67 -13.39
N ASN A 135 22.09 -9.27 -12.21
CA ASN A 135 23.37 -9.90 -11.88
C ASN A 135 23.71 -11.08 -12.81
N ASN A 136 22.71 -11.81 -13.30
CA ASN A 136 22.91 -12.93 -14.24
C ASN A 136 23.25 -12.50 -15.67
N LYS A 137 23.03 -11.22 -16.03
CA LYS A 137 23.31 -10.67 -17.37
C LYS A 137 24.66 -9.97 -17.48
N GLN A 138 25.36 -9.79 -16.36
CA GLN A 138 26.73 -9.28 -16.30
C GLN A 138 27.70 -10.45 -16.26
#